data_AF-A0A9P8N0K7-F1
#
_entry.id   AF-A0A9P8N0K7-F1
#
_cell.length_a   1.000
_cell.length_b   1.000
_cell.length_c   1.000
_cell.angle_alpha   90.00
_cell.angle_beta   90.00
_cell.angle_gamma   90.00
#
_symmetry.space_group_name_H-M   'P 1'
#
loop_
_entity.id
_entity.type
_entity.pdbx_description
1 polymer ?
#
loop_
_entity_poly.entity_id
_entity_poly.type
_entity_poly.pdbx_seq_one_letter_code
_entity_poly.pdbx_strand_id
1 'polypeptide(L)'
;MLCTLQTGTLALDWLEQRGVVFEANADWQENSAKPCDTGSPAASLVPLFPHVDFGCLDPVWPDQTCPRAGRYAYTRGAILARGADALDALRRGPEDLIFVVSHSGFLRSGVAGWWFFNADYRIFRFGAIH
;
A
#
# COMPACT_ATOMS: atom_id res chain seq x y z
N MET A 1 1.78 -2.53 7.63
CA MET A 1 0.59 -3.10 6.96
C MET A 1 -0.60 -3.33 7.91
N LEU A 2 -0.44 -3.94 9.09
CA LEU A 2 -1.60 -4.16 10.01
C LEU A 2 -2.37 -2.86 10.33
N CYS A 3 -1.68 -1.81 10.79
CA CYS A 3 -2.32 -0.52 11.08
C CYS A 3 -2.96 0.12 9.83
N THR A 4 -2.39 -0.13 8.65
CA THR A 4 -2.91 0.32 7.36
C THR A 4 -4.25 -0.34 7.04
N LEU A 5 -4.31 -1.68 7.16
CA LEU A 5 -5.52 -2.45 6.93
C LEU A 5 -6.62 -2.11 7.94
N GLN A 6 -6.26 -1.91 9.21
CA GLN A 6 -7.20 -1.43 10.24
C GLN A 6 -7.73 -0.04 9.90
N THR A 7 -6.87 0.90 9.51
CA THR A 7 -7.29 2.25 9.12
C THR A 7 -8.21 2.21 7.91
N GLY A 8 -7.84 1.45 6.88
CA GLY A 8 -8.67 1.29 5.68
C GLY A 8 -10.02 0.68 6.01
N THR A 9 -10.05 -0.39 6.79
CA THR A 9 -11.31 -1.04 7.21
C THR A 9 -12.19 -0.07 8.00
N LEU A 10 -11.65 0.62 9.01
CA LEU A 10 -12.45 1.48 9.88
C LEU A 10 -12.90 2.78 9.20
N ALA A 11 -12.08 3.35 8.31
CA ALA A 11 -12.39 4.63 7.66
C ALA A 11 -13.27 4.45 6.41
N LEU A 12 -13.25 3.26 5.80
CA LEU A 12 -13.87 2.98 4.52
C LEU A 12 -14.87 1.81 4.57
N ASP A 13 -15.28 1.32 5.74
CA ASP A 13 -16.28 0.25 5.90
C ASP A 13 -17.59 0.51 5.11
N TRP A 14 -17.98 1.77 4.98
CA TRP A 14 -19.12 2.20 4.18
C TRP A 14 -18.99 1.91 2.67
N LEU A 15 -17.75 1.76 2.16
CA LEU A 15 -17.46 1.32 0.79
C LEU A 15 -17.53 -0.20 0.67
N GLU A 16 -17.06 -0.93 1.69
CA GLU A 16 -17.21 -2.40 1.77
C GLU A 16 -18.70 -2.78 1.71
N GLN A 17 -19.54 -2.09 2.48
CA GLN A 17 -21.01 -2.26 2.47
C GLN A 17 -21.65 -1.97 1.11
N ARG A 18 -20.96 -1.23 0.24
CA ARG A 18 -21.38 -0.93 -1.14
C ARG A 18 -20.77 -1.89 -2.17
N GLY A 19 -20.03 -2.90 -1.74
CA GLY A 19 -19.40 -3.90 -2.61
C GLY A 19 -18.11 -3.44 -3.27
N VAL A 20 -17.46 -2.38 -2.77
CA VAL A 20 -16.13 -1.98 -3.24
C VAL A 20 -15.09 -2.98 -2.73
N VAL A 21 -14.20 -3.39 -3.63
CA VAL A 21 -13.14 -4.36 -3.34
C VAL A 21 -12.03 -3.70 -2.53
N PHE A 22 -11.56 -4.39 -1.49
CA PHE A 22 -10.38 -4.02 -0.72
C PHE A 22 -9.24 -4.95 -1.12
N GLU A 23 -8.14 -4.40 -1.64
CA GLU A 23 -6.96 -5.17 -2.04
C GLU A 23 -5.77 -4.85 -1.13
N ALA A 24 -5.09 -5.88 -0.63
CA ALA A 24 -3.81 -5.75 0.04
C ALA A 24 -2.67 -5.76 -0.99
N ASN A 25 -1.86 -4.69 -0.98
CA ASN A 25 -0.76 -4.55 -1.92
C ASN A 25 0.54 -4.12 -1.20
N ALA A 26 1.57 -4.97 -1.32
CA ALA A 26 2.84 -4.82 -0.62
C ALA A 26 3.69 -3.63 -1.12
N ASP A 27 3.44 -3.12 -2.33
CA ASP A 27 4.18 -1.96 -2.86
C ASP A 27 3.85 -0.68 -2.10
N TRP A 28 2.73 -0.64 -1.36
CA TRP A 28 2.31 0.48 -0.50
C TRP A 28 2.81 0.37 0.94
N GLN A 29 3.71 -0.56 1.23
CA GLN A 29 4.35 -0.68 2.54
C GLN A 29 5.18 0.55 2.89
N GLU A 30 5.20 0.90 4.18
CA GLU A 30 6.10 1.92 4.72
C GLU A 30 7.57 1.68 4.33
N ASN A 31 8.34 2.76 4.28
CA ASN A 31 9.77 2.77 4.00
C ASN A 31 10.66 2.56 5.23
N SER A 32 10.09 2.21 6.38
CA SER A 32 10.79 1.94 7.63
C SER A 32 11.05 0.45 7.78
N ALA A 33 12.18 0.09 8.38
CA ALA A 33 12.54 -1.29 8.71
C ALA A 33 12.05 -1.71 10.12
N LYS A 34 11.20 -0.90 10.77
CA LYS A 34 10.66 -1.27 12.08
C LYS A 34 9.68 -2.44 11.90
N PRO A 35 9.69 -3.45 12.78
CA PRO A 35 8.81 -4.62 12.65
C PRO A 35 7.31 -4.31 12.49
N CYS A 36 6.82 -3.21 13.09
CA CYS A 36 5.43 -2.77 12.93
C CYS A 36 5.09 -2.30 11.49
N ASP A 37 6.11 -1.88 10.75
CA ASP A 37 6.02 -1.22 9.46
C ASP A 37 6.34 -2.15 8.29
N THR A 38 7.15 -3.20 8.53
CA THR A 38 7.60 -4.18 7.53
C THR A 38 6.54 -5.19 7.14
N GLY A 39 5.50 -5.37 7.96
CA GLY A 39 4.38 -6.26 7.67
C GLY A 39 4.30 -7.49 8.58
N SER A 40 3.22 -8.25 8.41
CA SER A 40 2.98 -9.53 9.06
C SER A 40 2.63 -10.56 7.99
N PRO A 41 3.01 -11.84 8.12
CA PRO A 41 2.70 -12.85 7.09
C PRO A 41 1.22 -12.86 6.71
N ALA A 42 0.90 -13.03 5.42
CA ALA A 42 -0.48 -13.02 4.93
C ALA A 42 -1.39 -13.98 5.72
N ALA A 43 -0.90 -15.18 6.04
CA ALA A 43 -1.61 -16.17 6.85
C ALA A 43 -2.05 -15.66 8.23
N SER A 44 -1.36 -14.66 8.79
CA SER A 44 -1.73 -14.00 10.05
C SER A 44 -2.71 -12.84 9.87
N LEU A 45 -2.77 -12.24 8.68
CA LEU A 45 -3.63 -11.10 8.37
C LEU A 45 -4.99 -11.52 7.81
N VAL A 46 -5.05 -12.57 6.98
CA VAL A 46 -6.29 -13.06 6.37
C VAL A 46 -7.41 -13.32 7.38
N PRO A 47 -7.17 -13.98 8.54
CA PRO A 47 -8.23 -14.18 9.53
C PRO A 47 -8.74 -12.89 10.18
N LEU A 48 -7.93 -11.82 10.18
CA LEU A 48 -8.26 -10.53 10.79
C LEU A 48 -9.00 -9.59 9.83
N PHE A 49 -8.82 -9.79 8.52
CA PHE A 49 -9.41 -8.96 7.46
C PHE A 49 -9.98 -9.85 6.34
N PRO A 50 -11.01 -10.66 6.63
CA PRO A 50 -11.54 -11.62 5.66
C PRO A 50 -12.18 -10.98 4.42
N HIS A 51 -12.50 -9.69 4.48
CA HIS A 51 -13.05 -8.88 3.39
C HIS A 51 -11.98 -8.29 2.46
N VAL A 52 -10.70 -8.39 2.83
CA VAL A 52 -9.58 -7.90 2.02
C VAL A 52 -9.04 -9.03 1.16
N ASP A 53 -8.88 -8.77 -0.13
CA ASP A 53 -8.22 -9.67 -1.07
C ASP A 53 -6.69 -9.59 -0.90
N PHE A 54 -6.08 -10.73 -0.61
CA PHE A 54 -4.62 -10.90 -0.50
C PHE A 54 -4.04 -11.70 -1.68
N GLY A 55 -4.84 -12.05 -2.70
CA GLY A 55 -4.46 -12.93 -3.80
C GLY A 55 -3.32 -12.42 -4.67
N CYS A 56 -3.16 -11.09 -4.74
CA CYS A 56 -2.09 -10.43 -5.49
C CYS A 56 -0.88 -10.05 -4.62
N LEU A 57 -0.84 -10.44 -3.35
CA LEU A 57 0.26 -10.12 -2.47
C LEU A 57 1.53 -10.89 -2.92
N ASP A 58 2.65 -10.17 -3.08
CA ASP A 58 3.92 -10.81 -3.44
C ASP A 58 4.28 -11.89 -2.42
N PRO A 59 4.46 -13.17 -2.84
CA PRO A 59 4.84 -14.25 -1.93
C PRO A 59 6.17 -14.05 -1.19
N VAL A 60 7.02 -13.15 -1.68
CA VAL A 60 8.28 -12.76 -1.01
C VAL A 60 7.97 -11.88 0.21
N TRP A 61 6.89 -11.13 0.21
CA TRP A 61 6.51 -10.30 1.34
C TRP A 61 5.96 -11.15 2.51
N PRO A 62 6.27 -10.85 3.79
CA PRO A 62 7.07 -9.73 4.32
C PRO A 62 8.53 -10.13 4.61
N ASP A 63 9.07 -11.17 3.98
CA ASP A 63 10.45 -11.59 4.21
C ASP A 63 11.40 -10.41 3.97
N GLN A 64 12.42 -10.28 4.81
CA GLN A 64 13.48 -9.27 4.69
C GLN A 64 14.87 -9.89 4.57
N THR A 65 14.94 -11.22 4.56
CA THR A 65 16.19 -11.97 4.65
C THR A 65 16.69 -12.44 3.29
N CYS A 66 15.80 -12.68 2.33
CA CYS A 66 16.20 -13.11 1.00
C CYS A 66 16.56 -11.93 0.07
N PRO A 67 17.46 -12.11 -0.92
CA PRO A 67 17.80 -11.04 -1.88
C PRO A 67 16.61 -10.50 -2.67
N ARG A 68 15.58 -11.33 -2.93
CA ARG A 68 14.36 -10.92 -3.63
C ARG A 68 13.54 -9.91 -2.83
N ALA A 69 13.62 -9.95 -1.50
CA ALA A 69 13.01 -8.96 -0.62
C ALA A 69 13.65 -7.58 -0.70
N GLY A 70 14.77 -7.42 -1.43
CA GLY A 70 15.44 -6.14 -1.62
C GLY A 70 14.54 -5.05 -2.20
N ARG A 71 13.47 -5.42 -2.93
CA ARG A 71 12.41 -4.50 -3.37
C ARG A 71 11.74 -3.77 -2.20
N TYR A 72 11.59 -4.44 -1.05
CA TYR A 72 10.95 -3.87 0.14
C TYR A 72 11.90 -3.12 1.08
N ALA A 73 13.17 -2.99 0.70
CA ALA A 73 14.17 -2.34 1.53
C ALA A 73 13.90 -0.83 1.71
N TYR A 74 14.35 -0.28 2.84
CA TYR A 74 14.25 1.15 3.17
C TYR A 74 15.25 2.04 2.40
N THR A 75 15.81 1.54 1.30
CA THR A 75 16.77 2.30 0.49
C THR A 75 16.05 3.26 -0.45
N ARG A 76 16.67 4.39 -0.77
CA ARG A 76 16.11 5.37 -1.74
C ARG A 76 15.75 4.71 -3.07
N GLY A 77 16.61 3.83 -3.59
CA GLY A 77 16.37 3.14 -4.86
C GLY A 77 15.12 2.25 -4.82
N ALA A 78 15.00 1.41 -3.78
CA ALA A 78 13.85 0.53 -3.60
C ALA A 78 12.54 1.30 -3.40
N ILE A 79 12.56 2.38 -2.60
CA ILE A 79 11.39 3.22 -2.36
C ILE A 79 10.89 3.88 -3.64
N LEU A 80 11.80 4.49 -4.42
CA LEU A 80 11.43 5.16 -5.67
C LEU A 80 10.94 4.18 -6.74
N ALA A 81 11.57 3.00 -6.84
CA ALA A 81 11.13 1.95 -7.76
C ALA A 81 9.72 1.45 -7.43
N ARG A 82 9.43 1.12 -6.15
CA ARG A 82 8.08 0.73 -5.72
C ARG A 82 7.06 1.83 -5.95
N GLY A 83 7.41 3.08 -5.65
CA GLY A 83 6.52 4.22 -5.87
C GLY A 83 6.15 4.41 -7.34
N ALA A 84 7.13 4.25 -8.25
CA ALA A 84 6.89 4.28 -9.69
C ALA A 84 5.97 3.13 -10.15
N ASP A 85 6.25 1.91 -9.72
CA ASP A 85 5.46 0.73 -10.09
C ASP A 85 4.02 0.82 -9.55
N ALA A 86 3.84 1.29 -8.32
CA ALA A 86 2.53 1.52 -7.72
C ALA A 86 1.71 2.56 -8.49
N LEU A 87 2.35 3.68 -8.88
CA LEU A 87 1.69 4.70 -9.71
C LEU A 87 1.35 4.17 -11.11
N ASP A 88 2.21 3.37 -11.71
CA ASP A 88 1.96 2.75 -13.01
C ASP A 88 0.82 1.73 -12.96
N ALA A 89 0.71 0.96 -11.88
CA ALA A 89 -0.41 0.07 -11.64
C ALA A 89 -1.74 0.85 -11.56
N LEU A 90 -1.78 1.93 -10.77
CA LEU A 90 -2.96 2.79 -10.67
C LEU A 90 -3.36 3.44 -12.00
N ARG A 91 -2.40 3.78 -12.87
CA ARG A 91 -2.68 4.36 -14.20
C ARG A 91 -3.27 3.35 -15.18
N ARG A 92 -2.95 2.06 -15.02
CA ARG A 92 -3.41 0.98 -15.91
C ARG A 92 -4.71 0.36 -15.44
N GLY A 93 -5.08 0.56 -14.18
CA GLY A 93 -6.33 0.07 -13.60
C GLY A 93 -7.57 0.61 -14.33
N PRO A 94 -8.64 -0.18 -14.45
CA PRO A 94 -9.89 0.26 -15.08
C PRO A 94 -10.73 1.19 -14.19
N GLU A 95 -10.34 1.42 -12.93
CA GLU A 95 -11.15 2.15 -11.95
C GLU A 95 -11.08 3.67 -12.13
N ASP A 96 -12.25 4.32 -12.10
CA ASP A 96 -12.34 5.80 -12.16
C ASP A 96 -11.87 6.49 -10.86
N LEU A 97 -11.98 5.79 -9.72
CA LEU A 97 -11.61 6.30 -8.40
C LEU A 97 -11.01 5.17 -7.56
N ILE A 98 -9.80 5.41 -7.05
CA ILE A 98 -9.08 4.45 -6.20
C ILE A 98 -8.73 5.14 -4.88
N PHE A 99 -9.06 4.47 -3.76
CA PHE A 99 -8.64 4.87 -2.43
C PHE A 99 -7.35 4.13 -2.08
N VAL A 100 -6.27 4.88 -1.84
CA VAL A 100 -5.02 4.31 -1.37
C VAL A 100 -4.84 4.67 0.10
N VAL A 101 -4.77 3.65 0.94
CA VAL A 101 -4.44 3.78 2.37
C VAL A 101 -3.02 3.28 2.55
N SER A 102 -2.12 4.15 3.00
CA SER A 102 -0.70 3.85 3.15
C SER A 102 -0.10 4.68 4.29
N HIS A 103 1.22 4.66 4.42
CA HIS A 103 1.95 5.35 5.46
C HIS A 103 2.60 6.64 4.95
N SER A 104 2.72 7.63 5.83
CA SER A 104 3.20 8.97 5.46
C SER A 104 4.64 8.97 4.95
N GLY A 105 5.51 8.10 5.46
CA GLY A 105 6.91 8.00 5.03
C GLY A 105 7.02 7.60 3.55
N PHE A 106 6.32 6.53 3.18
CA PHE A 106 6.27 6.03 1.81
C PHE A 106 5.54 6.99 0.87
N LEU A 107 4.36 7.50 1.25
CA LEU A 107 3.62 8.47 0.44
C LEU A 107 4.46 9.72 0.15
N ARG A 108 5.21 10.22 1.13
CA ARG A 108 6.13 11.35 0.92
C ARG A 108 7.28 10.99 0.00
N SER A 109 7.96 9.88 0.27
CA SER A 109 9.27 9.60 -0.34
C SER A 109 9.20 8.89 -1.69
N GLY A 110 8.14 8.10 -1.92
CA GLY A 110 7.97 7.28 -3.12
C GLY A 110 6.88 7.78 -4.08
N VAL A 111 5.89 8.54 -3.60
CA VAL A 111 4.65 8.77 -4.37
C VAL A 111 4.38 10.25 -4.65
N ALA A 112 4.09 11.02 -3.60
CA ALA A 112 3.55 12.37 -3.73
C ALA A 112 4.58 13.48 -3.53
N GLY A 113 5.62 13.27 -2.70
CA GLY A 113 6.58 14.32 -2.35
C GLY A 113 6.12 15.26 -1.22
N TRP A 114 4.96 15.01 -0.62
CA TRP A 114 4.38 15.85 0.44
C TRP A 114 4.32 15.14 1.78
N TRP A 115 4.35 15.92 2.86
CA TRP A 115 4.13 15.41 4.21
C TRP A 115 2.65 15.17 4.48
N PHE A 116 2.34 14.04 5.10
CA PHE A 116 0.99 13.68 5.54
C PHE A 116 0.97 13.56 7.06
N PHE A 117 -0.09 14.09 7.69
CA PHE A 117 -0.40 13.78 9.08
C PHE A 117 -1.21 12.48 9.18
N ASN A 118 -1.34 11.93 10.39
CA ASN A 118 -2.18 10.76 10.61
C ASN A 118 -3.63 11.09 10.23
N ALA A 119 -4.27 10.19 9.47
CA ALA A 119 -5.61 10.36 8.92
C ALA A 119 -5.80 11.58 7.98
N ASP A 120 -4.70 12.15 7.47
CA ASP A 120 -4.75 13.13 6.38
C ASP A 120 -5.07 12.42 5.05
N TYR A 121 -5.84 13.09 4.18
CA TYR A 121 -6.15 12.59 2.84
C TYR A 121 -5.95 13.68 1.80
N ARG A 122 -5.60 13.25 0.59
CA ARG A 122 -5.41 14.12 -0.56
C ARG A 122 -5.98 13.48 -1.80
N ILE A 123 -6.46 14.32 -2.70
CA ILE A 123 -7.01 13.89 -3.99
C ILE A 123 -5.99 14.22 -5.06
N PHE A 124 -5.63 13.22 -5.84
CA PHE A 124 -4.75 13.36 -6.99
C PHE A 124 -5.50 12.95 -8.25
N ARG A 125 -5.14 13.59 -9.36
CA ARG A 125 -5.60 13.20 -10.69
C ARG A 125 -4.36 12.96 -11.55
N PHE A 126 -4.32 11.85 -12.26
CA PHE A 126 -3.30 11.64 -13.27
C PHE A 126 -3.46 12.69 -14.38
N GLY A 127 -2.36 13.35 -14.75
CA GLY A 127 -2.36 14.24 -15.91
C GLY A 127 -2.68 13.48 -17.19
N ALA A 128 -3.11 14.20 -18.23
CA ALA A 128 -3.23 13.61 -19.55
C ALA A 128 -1.87 13.06 -20.00
N ILE A 129 -1.85 11.83 -20.50
CA ILE A 129 -0.69 11.29 -21.22
C ILE A 129 -0.71 11.99 -22.58
N HIS A 130 0.24 12.91 -22.82
CA HIS A 130 0.46 13.52 -24.12
C HIS A 130 1.31 12.62 -25.00
#